data_AF-A0A7V4LRV8-F1
#
_entry.id   AF-A0A7V4LRV8-F1
#
_cell.length_a   1.000
_cell.length_b   1.000
_cell.length_c   1.000
_cell.angle_alpha   90.00
_cell.angle_beta   90.00
_cell.angle_gamma   90.00
#
_symmetry.space_group_name_H-M   'P 1'
#
loop_
_entity.id
_entity.type
_entity.pdbx_description
1 polymer ?
#
loop_
_entity_poly.entity_id
_entity_poly.type
_entity_poly.pdbx_seq_one_letter_code
_entity_poly.pdbx_strand_id
1 'polypeptide(L)'
;MSVFIQLFGASTGLAKTGPDAPTKSEVSRLRAQVEDLQRRLDTMTLAAQAMWELLRAQGRFSDTDLLEKMQEVDLRDGEADGRISSGLVNCPGCGRRNRTSRRHCVFCGAALPTPHVVG
;
A
#
# COMPACT_ATOMS: atom_id res chain seq x y z
N MET A 1 -17.10 -11.19 -11.77
CA MET A 1 -15.90 -11.72 -11.08
C MET A 1 -15.18 -10.54 -10.42
N SER A 2 -15.49 -10.25 -9.16
CA SER A 2 -14.83 -9.17 -8.41
C SER A 2 -13.56 -9.71 -7.75
N VAL A 3 -12.41 -9.33 -8.30
CA VAL A 3 -11.07 -9.78 -7.88
C VAL A 3 -10.54 -8.98 -6.67
N PHE A 4 -11.32 -8.07 -6.09
CA PHE A 4 -10.82 -7.05 -5.16
C PHE A 4 -10.91 -7.37 -3.65
N ILE A 5 -11.44 -8.53 -3.22
CA ILE A 5 -11.71 -8.83 -1.79
C ILE A 5 -10.90 -10.03 -1.27
N GLN A 6 -9.58 -10.05 -1.49
CA GLN A 6 -8.69 -11.06 -0.90
C GLN A 6 -7.33 -10.47 -0.46
N LEU A 7 -7.33 -9.25 0.07
CA LEU A 7 -6.15 -8.66 0.70
C LEU A 7 -6.32 -8.72 2.21
N PHE A 8 -5.22 -8.95 2.94
CA PHE A 8 -5.09 -9.12 4.40
C PHE A 8 -5.11 -10.57 4.92
N GLY A 9 -4.13 -11.36 4.46
CA GLY A 9 -3.63 -12.54 5.17
C GLY A 9 -2.71 -12.13 6.34
N ALA A 10 -2.85 -12.85 7.45
CA ALA A 10 -2.27 -12.58 8.76
C ALA A 10 -0.73 -12.48 8.80
N SER A 11 -0.23 -11.52 9.58
CA SER A 11 1.15 -11.51 10.07
C SER A 11 1.14 -11.51 11.60
N THR A 12 1.40 -12.69 12.19
CA THR A 12 1.68 -12.86 13.62
C THR A 12 3.16 -12.64 13.87
N GLY A 13 3.48 -11.68 14.73
CA GLY A 13 4.86 -11.42 15.14
C GLY A 13 4.98 -10.19 16.03
N LEU A 14 4.47 -10.27 17.27
CA LEU A 14 4.72 -9.26 18.30
C LEU A 14 5.73 -9.82 19.31
N ALA A 15 6.95 -9.30 19.22
CA ALA A 15 7.98 -9.41 20.23
C ALA A 15 7.51 -8.72 21.53
N LYS A 16 7.81 -9.34 22.67
CA LYS A 16 7.44 -8.85 24.01
C LYS A 16 8.36 -7.70 24.43
N THR A 17 7.79 -6.55 24.78
CA THR A 17 8.47 -5.47 25.53
C THR A 17 7.71 -5.19 26.83
N GLY A 18 8.46 -4.75 27.85
CA GLY A 18 8.09 -4.61 29.28
C GLY A 18 6.98 -3.60 29.64
N PRO A 19 6.91 -3.17 30.93
CA PRO A 19 5.68 -2.87 31.63
C PRO A 19 5.17 -1.44 31.42
N ASP A 20 4.78 -1.09 30.20
CA ASP A 20 3.94 0.07 29.93
C ASP A 20 2.67 -0.40 29.23
N ALA A 21 1.79 -1.04 30.01
CA ALA A 21 0.49 -1.46 29.50
C ALA A 21 -0.35 -0.21 29.16
N PRO A 22 -0.83 -0.06 27.92
CA PRO A 22 -1.62 1.11 27.54
C PRO A 22 -2.87 1.20 28.40
N THR A 23 -3.20 2.41 28.83
CA THR A 23 -4.38 2.63 29.67
C THR A 23 -5.66 2.27 28.89
N LYS A 24 -6.73 1.85 29.58
CA LYS A 24 -8.01 1.51 28.93
C LYS A 24 -8.56 2.65 28.05
N SER A 25 -8.32 3.91 28.46
CA SER A 25 -8.69 5.10 27.69
C SER A 25 -7.87 5.25 26.42
N GLU A 26 -6.56 4.98 26.48
CA GLU A 26 -5.67 4.99 25.31
C GLU A 26 -6.03 3.90 24.31
N VAL A 27 -6.30 2.68 24.77
CA VAL A 27 -6.76 1.58 23.90
C VAL A 27 -8.07 1.95 23.21
N SER A 28 -9.02 2.54 23.93
CA SER A 28 -10.29 3.00 23.37
C SER A 28 -10.09 4.08 22.30
N ARG A 29 -9.21 5.07 22.56
CA ARG A 29 -8.88 6.13 21.60
C ARG A 29 -8.23 5.57 20.34
N LEU A 30 -7.28 4.64 20.47
CA LEU A 30 -6.62 4.01 19.33
C LEU A 30 -7.61 3.20 18.48
N ARG A 31 -8.53 2.46 19.11
CA ARG A 31 -9.60 1.75 18.39
C ARG A 31 -10.48 2.70 17.59
N ALA A 32 -10.93 3.79 18.22
CA ALA A 32 -11.72 4.80 17.53
C ALA A 32 -10.97 5.45 16.35
N GLN A 33 -9.65 5.67 16.48
CA GLN A 33 -8.82 6.17 15.38
C GLN A 33 -8.71 5.17 14.24
N VAL A 34 -8.51 3.88 14.54
CA VAL A 34 -8.47 2.82 13.52
C VAL A 34 -9.81 2.71 12.79
N GLU A 35 -10.93 2.78 13.51
CA GLU A 35 -12.27 2.78 12.92
C GLU A 35 -12.51 4.00 12.02
N ASP A 36 -12.08 5.19 12.44
CA ASP A 36 -12.15 6.40 11.60
C ASP A 36 -11.28 6.29 10.35
N LEU A 37 -10.06 5.79 10.48
CA LEU A 37 -9.17 5.53 9.34
C LEU A 37 -9.76 4.50 8.38
N GLN A 38 -10.35 3.42 8.88
CA GLN A 38 -11.01 2.41 8.06
C GLN A 38 -12.16 3.03 7.26
N ARG A 39 -13.04 3.82 7.89
CA ARG A 39 -14.13 4.51 7.19
C ARG A 39 -13.64 5.46 6.10
N ARG A 40 -12.57 6.20 6.36
CA ARG A 40 -11.95 7.10 5.36
C ARG A 40 -11.37 6.31 4.19
N LEU A 41 -10.69 5.19 4.47
CA LEU A 41 -10.17 4.30 3.44
C LEU A 41 -11.30 3.71 2.58
N ASP A 42 -12.37 3.22 3.20
CA ASP A 42 -13.52 2.66 2.47
C ASP A 42 -14.15 3.70 1.53
N THR A 43 -14.30 4.94 2.01
CA THR A 43 -14.81 6.06 1.20
C THR A 43 -13.87 6.39 0.04
N MET A 44 -12.56 6.41 0.28
CA MET A 44 -11.56 6.69 -0.74
C MET A 44 -11.51 5.57 -1.79
N THR A 45 -11.63 4.31 -1.38
CA THR A 45 -11.72 3.15 -2.27
C THR A 45 -12.96 3.23 -3.15
N LEU A 46 -14.13 3.56 -2.58
CA LEU A 46 -15.36 3.73 -3.35
C LEU A 46 -15.23 4.86 -4.38
N ALA A 47 -14.67 6.00 -3.98
CA ALA A 47 -14.44 7.13 -4.89
C ALA A 47 -13.46 6.78 -6.02
N ALA A 48 -12.37 6.08 -5.71
CA ALA A 48 -11.40 5.60 -6.71
C ALA A 48 -12.04 4.63 -7.71
N GLN A 49 -12.89 3.71 -7.23
CA GLN A 49 -13.64 2.80 -8.10
C GLN A 49 -14.60 3.56 -9.02
N ALA A 50 -15.39 4.49 -8.47
CA ALA A 50 -16.34 5.28 -9.26
C ALA A 50 -15.62 6.12 -10.33
N MET A 51 -14.48 6.75 -10.00
CA MET A 51 -13.65 7.45 -10.97
C MET A 51 -13.16 6.52 -12.08
N TRP A 52 -12.73 5.30 -11.74
CA TRP A 52 -12.27 4.33 -12.74
C TRP A 52 -13.38 3.87 -13.67
N GLU A 53 -14.57 3.57 -13.15
CA GLU A 53 -15.72 3.16 -13.96
C GLU A 53 -16.13 4.26 -14.94
N LEU A 54 -16.14 5.52 -14.50
CA LEU A 54 -16.40 6.68 -15.36
C LEU A 54 -15.35 6.83 -16.49
N LEU A 55 -14.07 6.63 -16.18
CA LEU A 55 -12.99 6.69 -17.17
C LEU A 55 -13.06 5.54 -18.18
N ARG A 56 -13.33 4.31 -17.70
CA ARG A 56 -13.50 3.12 -18.55
C ARG A 56 -14.70 3.23 -19.47
N ALA A 57 -15.80 3.82 -19.02
CA ALA A 57 -16.99 4.02 -19.84
C ALA A 57 -16.73 4.85 -21.11
N GLN A 58 -15.66 5.65 -21.14
CA GLN A 58 -15.24 6.37 -22.35
C GLN A 58 -14.58 5.47 -23.40
N GLY A 59 -14.24 4.22 -23.08
CA GLY A 59 -13.62 3.25 -23.99
C GLY A 59 -12.16 3.54 -24.33
N ARG A 60 -11.54 4.52 -23.68
CA ARG A 60 -10.17 5.00 -23.98
C ARG A 60 -9.07 4.34 -23.16
N PHE A 61 -9.43 3.69 -22.06
CA PHE A 61 -8.48 3.15 -21.09
C PHE A 61 -8.88 1.73 -20.67
N SER A 62 -7.90 0.84 -20.65
CA SER A 62 -7.98 -0.53 -20.18
C SER A 62 -7.47 -0.65 -18.74
N ASP A 63 -7.76 -1.77 -18.07
CA ASP A 63 -7.21 -2.03 -16.73
C ASP A 63 -5.67 -2.08 -16.75
N THR A 64 -5.06 -2.49 -17.88
CA THR A 64 -3.62 -2.47 -18.07
C THR A 64 -3.08 -1.04 -18.06
N ASP A 65 -3.75 -0.11 -18.76
CA ASP A 65 -3.33 1.31 -18.80
C ASP A 65 -3.35 1.93 -17.41
N LEU A 66 -4.37 1.63 -16.60
CA LEU A 66 -4.44 2.08 -15.21
C LEU A 66 -3.26 1.56 -14.40
N LEU A 67 -2.95 0.27 -14.51
CA LEU A 67 -1.87 -0.37 -13.75
C LEU A 67 -0.49 0.16 -14.15
N GLU A 68 -0.27 0.40 -15.45
CA GLU A 68 0.95 1.03 -15.95
C GLU A 68 1.05 2.48 -15.46
N LYS A 69 -0.05 3.24 -15.49
CA LYS A 69 -0.07 4.60 -14.98
C LYS A 69 0.21 4.66 -13.48
N MET A 70 -0.35 3.73 -12.70
CA MET A 70 -0.03 3.60 -11.28
C MET A 70 1.46 3.35 -11.06
N GLN A 71 2.09 2.48 -11.86
CA GLN A 71 3.53 2.25 -11.80
C GLN A 71 4.33 3.51 -12.16
N GLU A 72 3.93 4.23 -13.20
CA GLU A 72 4.56 5.50 -13.61
C GLU A 72 4.45 6.57 -12.52
N VAL A 73 3.28 6.74 -11.89
CA VAL A 73 3.10 7.67 -10.76
C VAL A 73 4.00 7.29 -9.59
N ASP A 74 3.99 6.01 -9.20
CA ASP A 74 4.81 5.47 -8.12
C ASP A 74 6.32 5.70 -8.34
N LEU A 75 6.76 5.59 -9.60
CA LEU A 75 8.13 5.82 -10.04
C LEU A 75 8.48 7.30 -10.28
N ARG A 76 7.50 8.22 -10.29
CA ARG A 76 7.75 9.67 -10.31
C ARG A 76 7.86 10.30 -8.93
N ASP A 77 7.17 9.75 -7.94
CA ASP A 77 7.07 10.30 -6.58
C ASP A 77 8.40 10.30 -5.76
N GLY A 78 9.52 10.02 -6.42
CA GLY A 78 10.88 10.03 -5.86
C GLY A 78 11.83 10.99 -6.57
N GLU A 79 11.37 11.79 -7.54
CA GLU A 79 12.16 12.85 -8.17
C GLU A 79 12.11 14.17 -7.38
N ALA A 80 11.08 14.39 -6.56
CA ALA A 80 10.87 15.68 -5.87
C ALA A 80 11.81 15.93 -4.67
N ASP A 81 12.40 14.90 -4.07
CA ASP A 81 13.13 15.03 -2.79
C ASP A 81 14.67 14.88 -2.89
N GLY A 82 15.24 14.83 -4.10
CA GLY A 82 16.70 14.91 -4.31
C GLY A 82 17.55 13.81 -3.64
N ARG A 83 16.93 12.80 -3.02
CA ARG A 83 17.61 11.68 -2.37
C ARG A 83 17.60 10.45 -3.26
N ILE A 84 18.68 10.34 -4.03
CA ILE A 84 19.42 9.10 -4.36
C ILE A 84 18.56 7.89 -4.77
N SER A 85 18.67 7.55 -6.06
CA SER A 85 18.55 6.21 -6.67
C SER A 85 18.16 5.05 -5.72
N SER A 86 16.87 4.92 -5.40
CA SER A 86 16.35 3.63 -4.94
C SER A 86 16.24 2.73 -6.15
N GLY A 87 17.07 1.68 -6.21
CA GLY A 87 16.98 0.65 -7.25
C GLY A 87 15.58 0.06 -7.38
N LEU A 88 15.35 -0.65 -8.49
CA LEU A 88 14.10 -1.39 -8.68
C LEU A 88 14.24 -2.80 -8.12
N VAL A 89 13.21 -3.26 -7.43
CA VAL A 89 13.11 -4.63 -6.91
C VAL A 89 11.85 -5.30 -7.45
N ASN A 90 11.96 -6.57 -7.84
CA ASN A 90 10.81 -7.36 -8.22
C ASN A 90 10.13 -7.91 -6.97
N CYS A 91 8.81 -7.72 -6.87
CA CYS A 91 8.04 -8.27 -5.78
C CYS A 91 8.04 -9.81 -5.85
N PRO A 92 8.39 -10.54 -4.76
CA PRO A 92 8.36 -11.99 -4.75
C PRO A 92 6.92 -12.56 -4.80
N GLY A 93 5.92 -11.77 -4.41
CA GLY A 93 4.52 -12.19 -4.41
C GLY A 93 3.83 -12.07 -5.78
N CYS A 94 4.04 -10.97 -6.51
CA CYS A 94 3.34 -10.70 -7.77
C CYS A 94 4.25 -10.40 -8.97
N GLY A 95 5.57 -10.44 -8.81
CA GLY A 95 6.56 -10.20 -9.86
C GLY A 95 6.73 -8.73 -10.29
N ARG A 96 5.86 -7.81 -9.85
CA ARG A 96 5.89 -6.40 -10.28
C ARG A 96 7.07 -5.63 -9.67
N ARG A 97 7.63 -4.71 -10.46
CA ARG A 97 8.70 -3.80 -10.03
C ARG A 97 8.17 -2.77 -9.04
N ASN A 98 8.91 -2.59 -7.96
CA ASN A 98 8.72 -1.59 -6.91
C ASN A 98 10.06 -0.89 -6.65
N ARG A 99 10.03 0.26 -5.98
CA ARG A 99 11.24 0.89 -5.44
C ARG A 99 11.79 0.09 -4.25
N THR A 100 13.11 -0.01 -4.13
CA THR A 100 13.78 -0.63 -2.98
C THR A 100 13.54 0.11 -1.66
N SER A 101 13.12 1.37 -1.69
CA SER A 101 12.75 2.14 -0.50
C SER A 101 11.47 1.64 0.17
N ARG A 102 10.62 0.89 -0.53
CA ARG A 102 9.36 0.37 0.02
C ARG A 102 9.57 -0.94 0.75
N ARG A 103 8.90 -1.07 1.90
CA ARG A 103 8.83 -2.32 2.68
C ARG A 103 7.78 -3.29 2.14
N HIS A 104 6.76 -2.79 1.45
CA HIS A 104 5.63 -3.57 0.94
C HIS A 104 5.35 -3.21 -0.52
N CYS A 105 4.89 -4.19 -1.29
CA CYS A 105 4.50 -4.02 -2.69
C CYS A 105 3.25 -3.15 -2.79
N VAL A 106 3.26 -2.12 -3.64
CA VAL A 106 2.10 -1.23 -3.84
C VAL A 106 0.93 -1.91 -4.55
N PHE A 107 1.19 -3.04 -5.22
CA PHE A 107 0.18 -3.76 -5.99
C PHE A 107 -0.49 -4.89 -5.19
N CYS A 108 0.28 -5.65 -4.41
CA CYS A 108 -0.24 -6.84 -3.70
C CYS A 108 -0.02 -6.82 -2.19
N GLY A 109 0.68 -5.82 -1.64
CA GLY A 109 0.95 -5.71 -0.21
C GLY A 109 2.03 -6.65 0.34
N ALA A 110 2.53 -7.61 -0.45
CA ALA A 110 3.58 -8.53 0.00
C ALA A 110 4.85 -7.77 0.42
N ALA A 111 5.53 -8.28 1.45
CA ALA A 111 6.80 -7.72 1.91
C ALA A 111 7.86 -7.77 0.79
N LEU A 112 8.60 -6.68 0.63
CA LEU A 112 9.69 -6.58 -0.33
C LEU A 112 11.03 -6.84 0.39
N PRO A 113 11.99 -7.49 -0.28
CA PRO A 113 13.33 -7.63 0.28
C PRO A 113 13.95 -6.23 0.39
N THR A 114 14.23 -5.80 1.61
CA THR A 114 14.97 -4.56 1.84
C THR A 114 16.44 -4.82 1.53
N PRO A 115 17.12 -3.97 0.73
CA PRO A 115 18.57 -4.07 0.66
C PRO A 115 19.11 -3.79 2.07
N HIS A 116 19.78 -4.78 2.67
CA HIS A 116 20.59 -4.54 3.85
C HIS A 116 21.64 -3.49 3.48
N VAL A 117 21.45 -2.25 3.92
CA VAL A 117 22.52 -1.25 3.94
C VAL A 117 23.45 -1.72 5.03
N VAL A 118 24.45 -2.53 4.65
CA VAL A 118 25.58 -2.83 5.53
C VAL A 118 26.40 -1.54 5.55
N GLY A 119 26.25 -0.77 6.63
CA GLY A 119 27.02 0.43 6.93
C GLY A 119 27.45 0.36 8.38
#